data_AF-N1P7Z3-F1
#
_entry.id   AF-N1P7Z3-F1
#
_cell.length_a   1.000
_cell.length_b   1.000
_cell.length_c   1.000
_cell.angle_alpha   90.00
_cell.angle_beta   90.00
_cell.angle_gamma   90.00
#
_symmetry.space_group_name_H-M   'P 1'
#
loop_
_entity.id
_entity.type
_entity.pdbx_description
1 polymer ?
#
loop_
_entity_poly.entity_id
_entity_poly.type
_entity_poly.pdbx_seq_one_letter_code
_entity_poly.pdbx_strand_id
1 'polypeptide(L)'
;MLTYGGMSKQPVTLPTSLHIFKGLTSKGYWVTEKNKKNPQSKIDTISDFIKMYNDGHIISPRDEIETLTWNTNTTTDEQLLELVKKGITGKGKKKMVVLEW
;
A
#
# COMPACT_ATOMS: atom_id res chain seq x y z
N MET A 1 -5.60 -18.62 4.57
CA MET A 1 -4.63 -17.72 3.90
C MET A 1 -5.39 -16.61 3.16
N LEU A 2 -4.94 -15.36 3.26
CA LEU A 2 -5.47 -14.24 2.49
C LEU A 2 -4.40 -13.71 1.53
N THR A 3 -4.73 -13.63 0.25
CA THR A 3 -3.85 -13.04 -0.76
C THR A 3 -4.37 -11.65 -1.12
N TYR A 4 -3.52 -10.62 -1.00
CA TYR A 4 -3.88 -9.22 -1.29
C TYR A 4 -3.04 -8.60 -2.43
N GLY A 5 -2.17 -9.39 -3.06
CA GLY A 5 -1.33 -9.00 -4.19
C GLY A 5 -0.59 -10.20 -4.77
N GLY A 6 0.04 -10.01 -5.93
CA GLY A 6 0.81 -11.05 -6.62
C GLY A 6 1.89 -10.44 -7.50
N MET A 7 3.13 -10.44 -7.02
CA MET A 7 4.28 -9.97 -7.79
C MET A 7 4.85 -11.09 -8.67
N SER A 8 5.60 -10.72 -9.71
CA SER A 8 6.33 -11.64 -10.61
C SER A 8 5.50 -12.62 -11.46
N LYS A 9 4.21 -12.33 -11.73
CA LYS A 9 3.32 -13.13 -12.58
C LYS A 9 3.14 -14.59 -12.13
N GLN A 10 3.44 -14.90 -10.87
CA GLN A 10 3.27 -16.25 -10.32
C GLN A 10 1.87 -16.38 -9.71
N PRO A 11 1.15 -17.50 -9.95
CA PRO A 11 -0.13 -17.75 -9.31
C PRO A 11 0.06 -18.16 -7.85
N VAL A 12 -1.03 -18.16 -7.10
CA VAL A 12 -1.07 -18.82 -5.79
C VAL A 12 -1.06 -20.34 -6.01
N THR A 13 0.00 -21.01 -5.56
CA THR A 13 0.13 -22.47 -5.66
C THR A 13 0.06 -23.10 -4.27
N LEU A 14 -0.85 -24.07 -4.10
CA LEU A 14 -1.08 -24.77 -2.83
C LEU A 14 -1.21 -26.28 -3.09
N PRO A 15 -0.53 -27.14 -2.33
CA PRO A 15 -0.71 -28.59 -2.42
C PRO A 15 -2.15 -29.03 -2.14
N THR A 16 -2.64 -29.99 -2.91
CA THR A 16 -3.98 -30.58 -2.73
C THR A 16 -4.17 -31.16 -1.33
N SER A 17 -3.13 -31.77 -0.76
CA SER A 17 -3.16 -32.38 0.57
C SER A 17 -3.53 -31.39 1.68
N LEU A 18 -3.16 -30.10 1.54
CA LEU A 18 -3.51 -29.07 2.52
C LEU A 18 -5.02 -28.77 2.51
N HIS A 19 -5.66 -28.83 1.34
CA HIS A 19 -7.10 -28.62 1.23
C HIS A 19 -7.86 -29.83 1.76
N ILE A 20 -7.51 -31.03 1.30
CA ILE A 20 -8.27 -32.26 1.62
C ILE A 20 -8.07 -32.68 3.08
N PHE A 21 -6.82 -32.75 3.56
CA PHE A 21 -6.51 -33.37 4.84
C PHE A 21 -6.30 -32.36 5.98
N LYS A 22 -6.11 -31.08 5.66
CA LYS A 22 -5.93 -30.02 6.65
C LYS A 22 -7.02 -28.95 6.62
N GLY A 23 -7.99 -29.06 5.70
CA GLY A 23 -9.09 -28.10 5.59
C GLY A 23 -8.64 -26.67 5.29
N LEU A 24 -7.47 -26.49 4.68
CA LEU A 24 -6.93 -25.16 4.40
C LEU A 24 -7.86 -24.41 3.45
N THR A 25 -8.24 -23.18 3.84
CA THR A 25 -8.97 -22.25 2.97
C THR A 25 -8.07 -21.09 2.55
N SER A 26 -8.08 -20.78 1.25
CA SER A 26 -7.43 -19.60 0.67
C SER A 26 -8.46 -18.67 0.05
N LYS A 27 -8.34 -17.35 0.30
CA LYS A 27 -9.24 -16.32 -0.23
C LYS A 27 -8.47 -15.07 -0.66
N GLY A 28 -9.10 -14.25 -1.48
CA GLY A 28 -8.62 -12.90 -1.81
C GLY A 28 -9.01 -11.88 -0.74
N TYR A 29 -8.18 -10.86 -0.56
CA TYR A 29 -8.49 -9.67 0.24
C TYR A 29 -8.28 -8.41 -0.59
N TRP A 30 -9.33 -7.60 -0.72
CA TRP A 30 -9.30 -6.36 -1.48
C TRP A 30 -9.83 -5.20 -0.64
N VAL A 31 -8.92 -4.32 -0.21
CA VAL A 31 -9.24 -3.23 0.72
C VAL A 31 -10.25 -2.23 0.15
N THR A 32 -10.17 -1.90 -1.15
CA THR A 32 -11.10 -0.96 -1.79
C THR A 32 -12.53 -1.50 -1.75
N GLU A 33 -12.72 -2.77 -2.10
CA GLU A 33 -14.03 -3.41 -2.11
C GLU A 33 -14.58 -3.60 -0.68
N LYS A 34 -13.73 -3.97 0.28
CA LYS A 34 -14.12 -4.03 1.70
C LYS A 34 -14.62 -2.67 2.20
N ASN A 35 -13.87 -1.60 1.91
CA ASN A 35 -14.21 -0.26 2.35
C ASN A 35 -15.46 0.28 1.66
N LYS A 36 -15.70 -0.09 0.39
CA LYS A 36 -16.94 0.26 -0.32
C LYS A 36 -18.16 -0.40 0.32
N LYS A 37 -18.05 -1.68 0.71
CA LYS A 37 -19.13 -2.43 1.36
C LYS A 37 -19.41 -1.98 2.80
N ASN A 38 -18.39 -1.54 3.52
CA ASN A 38 -18.52 -1.05 4.89
C ASN A 38 -17.62 0.17 5.13
N PRO A 39 -18.09 1.38 4.78
CA PRO A 39 -17.35 2.62 4.98
C PRO A 39 -17.04 2.92 6.46
N GLN A 40 -17.95 2.57 7.37
CA GLN A 40 -17.75 2.79 8.80
C GLN A 40 -16.54 1.99 9.32
N SER A 41 -16.41 0.72 8.91
CA SER A 41 -15.24 -0.09 9.27
C SER A 41 -13.91 0.55 8.84
N LYS A 42 -13.87 1.29 7.74
CA LYS A 42 -12.66 2.04 7.34
C LYS A 42 -12.32 3.13 8.36
N ILE A 43 -13.32 3.91 8.77
CA ILE A 43 -13.16 5.00 9.75
C ILE A 43 -12.64 4.44 11.07
N ASP A 44 -13.28 3.38 11.58
CA ASP A 44 -12.91 2.75 12.84
C ASP A 44 -11.48 2.18 12.76
N THR A 45 -11.14 1.49 11.66
CA THR A 45 -9.79 0.92 11.45
C THR A 45 -8.72 2.01 11.45
N ILE A 46 -8.98 3.16 10.81
CA ILE A 46 -8.03 4.28 10.77
C ILE A 46 -7.88 4.92 12.15
N SER A 47 -8.99 5.09 12.88
CA SER A 47 -8.97 5.62 14.25
C SER A 47 -8.10 4.78 15.18
N ASP A 48 -8.26 3.46 15.13
CA ASP A 48 -7.46 2.54 15.93
C ASP A 48 -5.99 2.50 15.48
N PHE A 49 -5.73 2.56 14.18
CA PHE A 49 -4.37 2.67 13.66
C PHE A 49 -3.64 3.93 14.16
N ILE A 50 -4.33 5.07 14.23
CA ILE A 50 -3.77 6.32 14.77
C ILE A 50 -3.39 6.17 16.23
N LYS A 51 -4.22 5.51 17.05
CA LYS A 51 -3.87 5.22 18.46
C LYS A 51 -2.60 4.40 18.54
N MET A 52 -2.52 3.29 17.79
CA MET A 52 -1.32 2.45 17.75
C MET A 52 -0.07 3.20 17.28
N TYR A 53 -0.23 4.15 16.35
CA TYR A 53 0.87 4.99 15.88
C TYR A 53 1.35 5.94 16.99
N ASN A 54 0.43 6.61 17.69
CA ASN A 54 0.75 7.52 18.79
C ASN A 54 1.37 6.78 19.99
N ASP A 55 0.95 5.54 20.24
CA ASP A 55 1.47 4.67 21.28
C ASP A 55 2.84 4.05 20.93
N GLY A 56 3.37 4.33 19.72
CA GLY A 56 4.66 3.84 19.26
C GLY A 56 4.68 2.37 18.83
N HIS A 57 3.52 1.71 18.75
CA HIS A 57 3.41 0.34 18.24
C HIS A 57 3.65 0.24 16.72
N ILE A 58 3.45 1.34 16.00
CA ILE A 58 3.73 1.44 14.56
C ILE A 58 4.78 2.51 14.33
N ILE A 59 5.93 2.10 13.79
CA ILE A 59 7.03 3.00 13.41
C ILE A 59 6.93 3.25 11.91
N SER A 60 6.95 4.52 11.50
CA SER A 60 6.89 4.89 10.09
C SER A 60 8.23 4.64 9.40
N PRO A 61 8.27 4.07 8.18
CA PRO A 61 9.50 3.86 7.43
C PRO A 61 10.00 5.16 6.75
N ARG A 62 9.82 6.32 7.40
CA ARG A 62 10.14 7.65 6.81
C ARG A 62 11.59 7.72 6.36
N ASP A 63 12.51 7.13 7.12
CA ASP A 63 13.94 7.15 6.82
C ASP A 63 14.32 6.29 5.60
N GLU A 64 13.45 5.35 5.20
CA GLU A 64 13.61 4.54 3.99
C GLU A 64 13.07 5.22 2.72
N ILE A 65 12.35 6.34 2.88
CA ILE A 65 11.64 7.03 1.82
C ILE A 65 12.43 8.28 1.40
N GLU A 66 12.56 8.46 0.09
CA GLU A 66 13.00 9.70 -0.53
C GLU A 66 11.77 10.44 -1.05
N THR A 67 11.48 11.61 -0.47
CA THR A 67 10.32 12.41 -0.88
C THR A 67 10.65 13.26 -2.11
N LEU A 68 9.78 13.19 -3.10
CA LEU A 68 9.77 14.06 -4.27
C LEU A 68 8.59 15.02 -4.13
N THR A 69 8.86 16.28 -3.83
CA THR A 69 7.80 17.27 -3.57
C THR A 69 7.23 17.81 -4.87
N TRP A 70 5.91 17.78 -4.98
CA TRP A 70 5.13 18.41 -6.06
C TRP A 70 4.42 19.63 -5.50
N ASN A 71 4.75 20.82 -6.01
CA ASN A 71 4.10 22.07 -5.62
C ASN A 71 3.10 22.49 -6.70
N THR A 72 1.80 22.49 -6.37
CA THR A 72 0.74 22.79 -7.35
C THR A 72 0.74 24.23 -7.86
N ASN A 73 1.36 25.15 -7.15
CA ASN A 73 1.37 26.57 -7.53
C ASN A 73 2.47 26.89 -8.54
N THR A 74 3.56 26.11 -8.55
CA THR A 74 4.76 26.42 -9.34
C THR A 74 5.15 25.35 -10.35
N THR A 75 4.73 24.10 -10.14
CA THR A 75 5.13 22.97 -10.99
C THR A 75 4.23 22.89 -12.22
N THR A 76 4.81 22.94 -13.42
CA THR A 76 4.07 22.70 -14.67
C THR A 76 3.74 21.22 -14.85
N ASP A 77 2.81 20.90 -15.76
CA ASP A 77 2.43 19.52 -16.06
C ASP A 77 3.62 18.68 -16.55
N GLU A 78 4.52 19.26 -17.34
CA GLU A 78 5.75 18.59 -17.80
C GLU A 78 6.68 18.27 -16.64
N GLN A 79 6.84 19.20 -15.70
CA GLN A 79 7.66 19.01 -14.52
C GLN A 79 7.06 17.94 -13.59
N LEU A 80 5.74 17.90 -13.45
CA LEU A 80 5.04 16.84 -12.72
C LEU A 80 5.25 15.48 -13.37
N LEU A 81 5.13 15.40 -14.70
CA LEU A 81 5.37 14.15 -15.44
C LEU A 81 6.78 13.62 -15.21
N GLU A 82 7.79 14.48 -15.30
CA GLU A 82 9.19 14.09 -15.04
C GLU A 82 9.41 13.68 -13.58
N LEU A 83 8.75 14.33 -12.63
CA LEU A 83 8.80 14.00 -11.22
C LEU A 83 8.18 12.61 -10.94
N VAL A 84 7.05 12.29 -11.56
CA VAL A 84 6.42 10.96 -11.49
C VAL A 84 7.30 9.89 -12.14
N LYS A 85 7.88 10.16 -13.32
CA LYS A 85 8.84 9.24 -13.97
C LYS A 85 10.04 8.96 -13.08
N LYS A 86 10.59 9.99 -12.43
CA LYS A 86 11.69 9.84 -11.45
C LYS A 86 11.26 8.98 -10.27
N GLY A 87 10.03 9.15 -9.78
CA GLY A 87 9.47 8.32 -8.71
C GLY A 87 9.39 6.84 -9.05
N ILE A 88 9.03 6.50 -10.30
CA ILE A 88 8.91 5.12 -10.78
C ILE A 88 10.27 4.49 -11.07
N THR A 89 11.18 5.22 -11.74
CA THR A 89 12.42 4.68 -12.30
C THR A 89 13.64 4.84 -11.40
N GLY A 90 13.54 5.69 -10.38
CA GLY A 90 14.67 6.04 -9.54
C GLY A 90 15.17 4.88 -8.69
N LYS A 91 16.48 4.67 -8.70
CA LYS A 91 17.16 3.63 -7.89
C LYS A 91 17.40 4.10 -6.46
N GLY A 92 17.68 3.16 -5.55
CA GLY A 92 18.00 3.46 -4.15
C GLY A 92 16.77 3.44 -3.24
N LYS A 93 16.62 4.47 -2.39
CA LYS A 93 15.47 4.61 -1.49
C LYS A 93 14.15 4.62 -2.25
N LYS A 94 13.08 4.16 -1.59
CA LYS A 94 11.71 4.17 -2.14
C LYS A 94 11.32 5.63 -2.37
N LYS A 95 10.99 5.99 -3.60
CA LYS A 95 10.59 7.36 -3.93
C LYS A 95 9.09 7.52 -3.73
N MET A 96 8.70 8.59 -3.06
CA MET A 96 7.30 8.94 -2.85
C MET A 96 7.07 10.36 -3.36
N VAL A 97 6.19 10.50 -4.35
CA VAL A 97 5.72 11.81 -4.77
C VAL A 97 4.71 12.31 -3.75
N VAL A 98 5.00 13.44 -3.13
CA VAL A 98 4.15 14.06 -2.11
C VAL A 98 3.69 15.41 -2.62
N LEU A 99 2.38 15.59 -2.64
CA LEU A 99 1.74 16.84 -2.97
C LEU A 99 1.89 17.82 -1.80
N GLU A 100 2.45 18.99 -2.08
CA GLU A 100 2.55 20.14 -1.19
C GLU A 100 1.60 21.22 -1.71
N TRP A 101 0.66 21.61 -0.86
CA TRP A 101 -0.41 22.56 -1.15
C TRP A 101 -0.04 23.94 -0.59
#